data_AF-G5SF29-F1
#
_entry.id   AF-G5SF29-F1
#
_cell.length_a   1.000
_cell.length_b   1.000
_cell.length_c   1.000
_cell.angle_alpha   90.00
_cell.angle_beta   90.00
_cell.angle_gamma   90.00
#
_symmetry.space_group_name_H-M   'P 1'
#
loop_
_entity.id
_entity.type
_entity.pdbx_description
1 polymer ?
#
loop_
_entity_poly.entity_id
_entity_poly.type
_entity_poly.pdbx_seq_one_letter_code
_entity_poly.pdbx_strand_id
1 'polypeptide(L)'
;MVSPQNSRRLLYEMIDREIANAQQGLPSGITLKLNNLVDKGLVDRLYAASGSGVQVNLLVRGMCSLIPQLEGISDNIRAISIVDRYLEHDRVYIFEN
;
A
#
# COMPACT_ATOMS: atom_id res chain seq x y z
N MET A 1 14.70 -5.54 -5.77
CA MET A 1 14.37 -5.61 -4.34
C MET A 1 14.89 -6.95 -3.80
N VAL A 2 15.77 -6.97 -2.80
CA VAL A 2 16.32 -8.21 -2.23
C VAL A 2 15.80 -8.39 -0.81
N SER A 3 15.18 -9.53 -0.54
CA SER A 3 14.65 -9.90 0.77
C SER A 3 15.64 -10.84 1.47
N PRO A 4 15.89 -10.71 2.79
CA PRO A 4 15.23 -9.85 3.78
C PRO A 4 15.88 -8.48 3.99
N GLN A 5 17.01 -8.20 3.35
CA GLN A 5 17.91 -7.12 3.75
C GLN A 5 17.37 -5.71 3.44
N ASN A 6 16.81 -5.47 2.25
CA ASN A 6 16.46 -4.10 1.81
C ASN A 6 14.98 -3.90 1.49
N SER A 7 14.19 -4.98 1.43
CA SER A 7 12.82 -4.97 0.92
C SER A 7 11.87 -4.10 1.76
N ARG A 8 11.91 -4.24 3.09
CA ARG A 8 11.08 -3.43 3.99
C ARG A 8 11.49 -1.96 3.98
N ARG A 9 12.80 -1.69 4.01
CA ARG A 9 13.33 -0.33 4.05
C ARG A 9 12.99 0.46 2.79
N LEU A 10 13.16 -0.15 1.62
CA LEU A 10 12.81 0.48 0.34
C LEU A 10 11.31 0.78 0.22
N LEU A 11 10.45 -0.15 0.65
CA LEU A 11 9.00 0.10 0.65
C LEU A 11 8.63 1.27 1.57
N TYR A 12 9.26 1.34 2.73
CA TYR A 12 9.04 2.44 3.68
C TYR A 12 9.49 3.77 3.08
N GLU A 13 10.68 3.83 2.48
CA GLU A 13 11.20 5.02 1.81
C GLU A 13 10.30 5.45 0.63
N MET A 14 9.75 4.51 -0.14
CA MET A 14 8.83 4.80 -1.23
C MET A 14 7.50 5.37 -0.72
N ILE A 15 6.91 4.78 0.33
CA ILE A 15 5.67 5.29 0.94
C ILE A 15 5.89 6.69 1.54
N ASP A 16 7.01 6.90 2.23
CA ASP A 16 7.34 8.20 2.83
C ASP A 16 7.49 9.30 1.78
N ARG A 17 7.99 8.95 0.59
CA ARG A 17 8.08 9.90 -0.52
C ARG A 17 6.70 10.30 -1.04
N GLU A 18 5.80 9.34 -1.23
CA GLU A 18 4.42 9.64 -1.63
C GLU A 18 3.72 10.54 -0.60
N ILE A 19 3.94 10.28 0.70
CA ILE A 19 3.46 11.14 1.79
C ILE A 19 3.99 12.57 1.64
N ALA A 20 5.30 12.72 1.43
CA ALA A 20 5.93 14.02 1.27
C ALA A 20 5.42 14.77 0.03
N ASN A 21 5.13 14.05 -1.06
CA ASN A 21 4.55 14.59 -2.29
C ASN A 21 3.11 15.07 -2.05
N ALA A 22 2.28 14.25 -1.41
CA ALA A 22 0.90 14.60 -1.06
C ALA A 22 0.84 15.86 -0.19
N GLN A 23 1.72 15.95 0.82
CA GLN A 23 1.81 17.12 1.70
C GLN A 23 2.24 18.39 0.96
N GLN A 24 2.99 18.26 -0.15
CA GLN A 24 3.35 19.36 -1.03
C GLN A 24 2.29 19.66 -2.11
N GLY A 25 1.18 18.91 -2.14
CA GLY A 25 0.14 19.03 -3.16
C GLY A 25 0.54 18.48 -4.54
N LEU A 26 1.59 17.67 -4.60
CA LEU A 26 2.03 16.97 -5.81
C LEU A 26 1.19 15.70 -6.05
N PRO A 27 1.09 15.21 -7.30
CA PRO A 27 0.47 13.92 -7.57
C PRO A 27 1.15 12.83 -6.73
N SER A 28 0.34 12.00 -6.08
CA SER A 28 0.80 10.89 -5.25
C SER A 28 -0.17 9.72 -5.34
N GLY A 29 0.37 8.51 -5.28
CA GLY A 29 -0.38 7.30 -5.49
C GLY A 29 0.42 6.05 -5.15
N ILE A 30 -0.25 5.11 -4.48
CA ILE A 30 0.32 3.81 -4.13
C ILE A 30 -0.62 2.73 -4.66
N THR A 31 -0.12 1.85 -5.53
CA THR A 31 -0.88 0.66 -5.96
C THR A 31 -0.10 -0.61 -5.68
N LEU A 32 -0.64 -1.47 -4.81
CA LEU A 32 0.02 -2.71 -4.38
C LEU A 32 -0.81 -3.93 -4.78
N LYS A 33 -0.20 -4.85 -5.51
CA LYS A 33 -0.73 -6.20 -5.75
C LYS A 33 0.07 -7.20 -4.94
N LEU A 34 -0.58 -7.83 -3.96
CA LEU A 34 0.06 -8.70 -2.97
C LEU A 34 -0.80 -9.94 -2.72
N ASN A 35 -0.17 -11.01 -2.26
CA ASN A 35 -0.92 -12.17 -1.78
C ASN A 35 -1.42 -11.97 -0.35
N ASN A 36 -0.57 -11.43 0.53
CA ASN A 36 -0.91 -11.18 1.93
C ASN A 36 -0.36 -9.81 2.35
N LEU A 37 -1.16 -9.07 3.11
CA LEU A 37 -0.80 -7.81 3.78
C LEU A 37 -1.13 -7.94 5.26
N VAL A 38 -0.16 -8.40 6.05
CA VAL A 38 -0.29 -8.66 7.50
C VAL A 38 0.80 -7.99 8.34
N ASP A 39 1.78 -7.34 7.70
CA ASP A 39 2.84 -6.65 8.40
C ASP A 39 2.30 -5.35 9.02
N LYS A 40 2.32 -5.29 10.36
CA LYS A 40 1.77 -4.15 11.10
C LYS A 40 2.45 -2.83 10.72
N GLY A 41 3.78 -2.82 10.56
CA GLY A 41 4.50 -1.59 10.26
C GLY A 41 4.21 -1.05 8.86
N LEU A 42 4.00 -1.93 7.88
CA LEU A 42 3.56 -1.55 6.54
C LEU A 42 2.12 -1.04 6.55
N VAL A 43 1.23 -1.71 7.27
CA VAL A 43 -0.19 -1.31 7.43
C VAL A 43 -0.29 0.08 8.07
N ASP A 44 0.44 0.31 9.17
CA ASP A 44 0.47 1.61 9.86
C ASP A 44 0.95 2.73 8.93
N ARG A 45 1.92 2.44 8.04
CA ARG A 45 2.40 3.40 7.04
C ARG A 45 1.41 3.66 5.93
N LEU A 46 0.66 2.65 5.48
CA LEU A 46 -0.41 2.84 4.51
C LEU A 46 -1.55 3.71 5.08
N TYR A 47 -1.85 3.57 6.38
CA TYR A 47 -2.76 4.49 7.06
C TYR A 47 -2.19 5.92 7.12
N ALA A 48 -0.90 6.08 7.44
CA ALA A 48 -0.26 7.40 7.42
C ALA A 48 -0.28 8.04 6.02
N ALA A 49 -0.10 7.24 4.96
CA ALA A 49 -0.22 7.68 3.57
C ALA A 49 -1.65 8.16 3.26
N SER A 50 -2.66 7.36 3.61
CA SER A 50 -4.05 7.74 3.44
C SER A 50 -4.40 9.03 4.19
N GLY A 51 -4.00 9.15 5.46
CA GLY A 51 -4.24 10.34 6.27
C GLY A 51 -3.51 11.60 5.76
N SER A 52 -2.47 11.43 4.95
CA SER A 52 -1.76 12.54 4.29
C SER A 52 -2.36 12.91 2.93
N GLY A 53 -3.42 12.23 2.49
CA GLY A 53 -4.10 12.48 1.20
C GLY A 53 -3.61 11.62 0.03
N VAL A 54 -2.71 10.66 0.26
CA VAL A 54 -2.23 9.75 -0.79
C VAL A 54 -3.33 8.75 -1.15
N GLN A 55 -3.60 8.57 -2.45
CA GLN A 55 -4.50 7.52 -2.91
C GLN A 55 -3.84 6.14 -2.87
N VAL A 56 -4.45 5.19 -2.17
CA VAL A 56 -3.91 3.84 -1.99
C VAL A 56 -4.86 2.80 -2.59
N ASN A 57 -4.41 2.08 -3.60
CA ASN A 57 -5.12 0.96 -4.21
C ASN A 57 -4.44 -0.36 -3.85
N LEU A 58 -5.18 -1.27 -3.25
CA LEU A 58 -4.70 -2.58 -2.81
C LEU A 58 -5.45 -3.69 -3.53
N LEU A 59 -4.70 -4.59 -4.14
CA LEU A 59 -5.18 -5.85 -4.69
C LEU A 59 -4.58 -6.98 -3.87
N VAL A 60 -5.34 -7.48 -2.89
CA VAL A 60 -4.88 -8.50 -1.93
C VAL A 60 -5.76 -9.74 -2.02
N ARG A 61 -5.18 -10.85 -2.47
CA ARG A 61 -5.93 -12.10 -2.67
C ARG A 61 -6.21 -12.87 -1.38
N GLY A 62 -5.22 -12.97 -0.50
CA GLY A 62 -5.25 -13.76 0.72
C GLY A 62 -5.59 -12.92 1.95
N MET A 63 -4.70 -12.94 2.95
CA MET A 63 -4.91 -12.27 4.22
C MET A 63 -4.64 -10.77 4.10
N CYS A 64 -5.59 -9.94 4.55
CA CYS A 64 -5.43 -8.50 4.69
C CYS A 64 -5.80 -8.08 6.12
N SER A 65 -4.83 -7.59 6.89
CA SER A 65 -5.07 -7.02 8.21
C SER A 65 -5.42 -5.53 8.17
N LEU A 66 -5.31 -4.90 6.99
CA LEU A 66 -5.70 -3.51 6.77
C LEU A 66 -7.21 -3.43 6.58
N ILE A 67 -7.83 -2.46 7.25
CA ILE A 67 -9.26 -2.15 7.17
C ILE A 67 -9.41 -0.88 6.30
N PRO A 68 -9.91 -0.99 5.06
CA PRO A 68 -10.17 0.17 4.21
C PRO A 68 -11.44 0.92 4.67
N GLN A 69 -11.58 2.18 4.27
CA GLN A 69 -12.79 3.01 4.50
C GLN A 69 -13.16 3.24 5.99
N LEU A 70 -12.17 3.33 6.87
CA LEU A 70 -12.34 3.89 8.20
C LEU A 70 -12.27 5.41 8.12
N GLU A 71 -13.33 6.06 8.59
CA GLU A 71 -13.44 7.52 8.66
C GLU A 71 -12.25 8.13 9.41
N GLY A 72 -11.53 9.04 8.76
CA GLY A 72 -10.36 9.74 9.30
C GLY A 72 -9.06 8.93 9.31
N ILE A 73 -9.06 7.67 8.85
CA ILE A 73 -7.89 6.77 8.91
C ILE A 73 -7.58 6.16 7.55
N SER A 74 -8.58 5.63 6.83
CA SER A 74 -8.39 4.92 5.56
C SER A 74 -9.38 5.30 4.47
N ASP A 75 -9.85 6.55 4.49
CA ASP A 75 -10.76 7.11 3.47
C ASP A 75 -10.19 7.04 2.06
N ASN A 76 -8.87 7.18 1.91
CA ASN A 76 -8.17 7.15 0.63
C ASN A 76 -7.65 5.76 0.26
N ILE A 77 -8.03 4.71 1.02
CA ILE A 77 -7.62 3.34 0.77
C ILE A 77 -8.75 2.53 0.16
N ARG A 78 -8.52 2.04 -1.05
CA ARG A 78 -9.38 1.07 -1.72
C ARG A 78 -8.70 -0.29 -1.72
N ALA A 79 -9.32 -1.30 -1.12
CA ALA A 79 -8.83 -2.68 -1.17
C ALA A 79 -9.83 -3.59 -1.88
N ILE A 80 -9.34 -4.41 -2.81
CA ILE A 80 -10.10 -5.44 -3.51
C ILE A 80 -9.34 -6.76 -3.48
N SER A 81 -10.06 -7.86 -3.61
CA SER A 81 -9.50 -9.21 -3.74
C SER A 81 -10.04 -9.83 -5.02
N ILE A 82 -9.14 -10.38 -5.85
CA ILE A 82 -9.51 -11.15 -7.05
C ILE A 82 -9.15 -12.60 -6.78
N VAL A 83 -10.16 -13.46 -6.85
CA VAL A 83 -10.00 -14.91 -6.73
C VAL A 83 -10.47 -15.53 -8.04
N ASP A 84 -9.51 -15.98 -8.85
CA ASP A 84 -9.75 -16.63 -10.13
C ASP A 84 -9.08 -18.02 -10.15
N ARG A 85 -9.29 -18.78 -11.23
CA ARG A 85 -8.76 -20.13 -11.44
C ARG A 85 -7.23 -20.19 -11.40
N TYR A 86 -6.55 -19.11 -11.77
CA TYR A 86 -5.09 -19.03 -11.73
C TYR A 86 -4.59 -18.56 -10.36
N LEU A 87 -3.50 -19.18 -9.91
CA LEU A 87 -2.81 -18.73 -8.70
C LEU A 87 -2.02 -17.46 -9.02
N GLU A 88 -2.60 -16.30 -8.71
CA GLU A 88 -1.87 -15.02 -8.73
C GLU A 88 -0.68 -15.13 -7.76
N HIS A 89 0.53 -15.10 -8.30
CA HIS A 89 1.79 -15.15 -7.55
C HIS A 89 2.69 -13.93 -7.84
N ASP A 90 2.28 -13.11 -8.80
CA ASP A 90 2.90 -11.84 -9.11
C ASP A 90 2.63 -10.83 -7.99
N ARG A 91 3.71 -10.20 -7.52
CA ARG A 91 3.67 -9.10 -6.56
C ARG A 91 4.16 -7.86 -7.27
N VAL A 92 3.32 -6.82 -7.31
CA VAL A 92 3.60 -5.57 -8.02
C VAL A 92 3.45 -4.42 -7.04
N TYR A 93 4.40 -3.48 -7.09
CA TYR A 93 4.39 -2.26 -6.28
C TYR A 93 4.55 -1.09 -7.24
N ILE A 94 3.56 -0.20 -7.26
CA ILE A 94 3.53 0.98 -8.11
C ILE A 94 3.43 2.20 -7.19
N PHE A 95 4.27 3.19 -7.47
CA PHE A 95 4.35 4.48 -6.78
C PHE A 95 4.35 5.57 -7.85
N GLU A 96 3.64 6.67 -7.62
CA GLU A 96 3.50 7.77 -8.58
C GLU A 96 4.79 8.59 -8.73
N ASN A 97 5.49 8.84 -7.61
CA ASN A 97 6.79 9.48 -7.46
C ASN A 97 6.94 10.90 -8.07
#